data_AF-R7ULB3-F1
#
_entry.id   AF-R7ULB3-F1
#
_cell.length_a   1.000
_cell.length_b   1.000
_cell.length_c   1.000
_cell.angle_alpha   90.00
_cell.angle_beta   90.00
_cell.angle_gamma   90.00
#
_symmetry.space_group_name_H-M   'P 1'
#
loop_
_entity.id
_entity.type
_entity.pdbx_description
1 polymer ?
#
loop_
_entity_poly.entity_id
_entity_poly.type
_entity_poly.pdbx_seq_one_letter_code
_entity_poly.pdbx_strand_id
1 'polypeptide(L)'
;MTELKDILKLMLRQREEDQAQRKQDLEMMQDQLRKLVDKLQPADPAATHTVSTPSFSPFDSTSELWDDYYVRFCTFAGAHSVPAYRRAQVFLTNQPATTYKLLVNLAKQAETSKNINDLTMDEIVHFMKDHFDPKRFIVRERF
;
A
#
# COMPACT_ATOMS: atom_id res chain seq x y z
N MET A 1 71.32 22.92 -11.50
CA MET A 1 70.87 21.54 -11.81
C MET A 1 70.23 20.84 -10.60
N THR A 2 70.61 21.18 -9.36
CA THR A 2 70.06 20.61 -8.11
C THR A 2 68.66 21.13 -7.78
N GLU A 3 68.47 22.45 -7.78
CA GLU A 3 67.17 23.12 -7.52
C GLU A 3 66.01 22.58 -8.38
N LEU A 4 66.25 22.33 -9.67
CA LEU A 4 65.24 21.83 -10.59
C LEU A 4 64.78 20.40 -10.23
N LYS A 5 65.68 19.56 -9.71
CA LYS A 5 65.33 18.20 -9.26
C LYS A 5 64.52 18.23 -7.97
N ASP A 6 64.80 19.16 -7.09
CA ASP A 6 64.08 19.30 -5.82
C ASP A 6 62.67 19.85 -6.03
N ILE A 7 62.50 20.79 -6.97
CA ILE A 7 61.18 21.26 -7.42
C ILE A 7 60.38 20.12 -8.07
N LEU A 8 61.02 19.28 -8.89
CA LEU A 8 60.34 18.16 -9.55
C LEU A 8 59.85 17.11 -8.54
N LYS A 9 60.65 16.83 -7.50
CA LYS A 9 60.25 15.96 -6.38
C LYS A 9 59.09 16.56 -5.59
N LEU A 10 59.12 17.85 -5.33
CA LEU A 10 58.05 18.54 -4.61
C LEU A 10 56.73 18.48 -5.39
N MET A 11 56.76 18.72 -6.71
CA MET A 11 55.58 18.61 -7.57
C MET A 11 55.02 17.18 -7.66
N LEU A 12 55.90 16.17 -7.71
CA LEU A 12 55.47 14.76 -7.70
C LEU A 12 54.76 14.42 -6.38
N ARG A 13 55.34 14.85 -5.26
CA ARG A 13 54.75 14.66 -3.93
C ARG A 13 53.39 15.35 -3.78
N GLN A 14 53.29 16.60 -4.23
CA GLN A 14 52.05 17.36 -4.23
C GLN A 14 50.95 16.64 -5.03
N ARG A 15 51.29 16.06 -6.18
CA ARG A 15 50.34 15.32 -7.02
C ARG A 15 49.87 14.03 -6.35
N GLU A 16 50.76 13.30 -5.69
CA GLU A 16 50.42 12.09 -4.95
C GLU A 16 49.47 12.38 -3.79
N GLU A 17 49.73 13.45 -3.03
CA GLU A 17 48.89 13.90 -1.92
C GLU A 17 47.49 14.32 -2.41
N ASP A 18 47.43 15.12 -3.48
CA ASP A 18 46.17 15.54 -4.12
C ASP A 18 45.36 14.36 -4.67
N GLN A 19 46.04 13.32 -5.15
CA GLN A 19 45.39 12.13 -5.68
C GLN A 19 44.90 11.23 -4.55
N ALA A 20 45.67 11.11 -3.46
CA ALA A 20 45.28 10.38 -2.26
C ALA A 20 44.07 11.02 -1.58
N GLN A 21 44.07 12.34 -1.43
CA GLN A 21 42.95 13.09 -0.82
C GLN A 21 41.65 12.89 -1.61
N ARG A 22 41.70 13.04 -2.94
CA ARG A 22 40.53 12.82 -3.81
C ARG A 22 40.00 11.40 -3.72
N LYS A 23 40.88 10.40 -3.62
CA LYS A 23 40.47 9.01 -3.49
C LYS A 23 39.77 8.76 -2.15
N GLN A 24 40.31 9.34 -1.07
CA GLN A 24 39.73 9.25 0.26
C GLN A 24 38.34 9.90 0.33
N ASP A 25 38.16 11.08 -0.27
CA ASP A 25 36.86 11.76 -0.32
C ASP A 25 35.81 10.95 -1.09
N LEU A 26 36.22 10.32 -2.19
CA LEU A 26 35.37 9.42 -2.99
C LEU A 26 34.97 8.16 -2.21
N GLU A 27 35.91 7.54 -1.50
CA GLU A 27 35.63 6.38 -0.64
C GLU A 27 34.67 6.77 0.48
N MET A 28 34.91 7.89 1.16
CA MET A 28 34.04 8.37 2.24
C MET A 28 32.63 8.72 1.74
N MET A 29 32.51 9.32 0.55
CA MET A 29 31.21 9.58 -0.09
C MET A 29 30.49 8.28 -0.44
N GLN A 30 31.18 7.29 -1.01
CA GLN A 30 30.60 5.97 -1.27
C GLN A 30 30.14 5.28 0.01
N ASP A 31 30.91 5.41 1.09
CA ASP A 31 30.59 4.81 2.39
C ASP A 31 29.36 5.47 3.04
N GLN A 32 29.21 6.79 2.89
CA GLN A 32 28.00 7.50 3.30
C GLN A 32 26.78 7.07 2.48
N LEU A 33 26.93 6.96 1.15
CA LEU A 33 25.86 6.46 0.28
C LEU A 33 25.48 5.03 0.63
N ARG A 34 26.46 4.16 0.90
CA ARG A 34 26.21 2.78 1.31
C ARG A 34 25.46 2.70 2.63
N LYS A 35 25.83 3.50 3.63
CA LYS A 35 25.11 3.59 4.91
C LYS A 35 23.68 4.13 4.77
N LEU A 36 23.45 5.06 3.84
CA LEU A 36 22.11 5.54 3.54
C LEU A 36 21.28 4.46 2.84
N VAL A 37 21.86 3.76 1.87
CA VAL A 37 21.22 2.62 1.19
C VAL A 37 20.88 1.54 2.20
N ASP A 38 21.79 1.18 3.10
CA ASP A 38 21.56 0.16 4.15
C ASP A 38 20.45 0.60 5.15
N LYS A 39 20.38 1.90 5.48
CA LYS A 39 19.29 2.48 6.29
C LYS A 39 17.95 2.55 5.55
N LEU A 40 17.97 2.70 4.23
CA LEU A 40 16.79 2.76 3.38
C LEU A 40 16.38 1.39 2.84
N GLN A 41 17.25 0.38 2.98
CA GLN A 41 16.95 -0.98 2.61
C GLN A 41 15.84 -1.46 3.54
N PRO A 42 14.68 -1.88 2.99
CA PRO A 42 13.63 -2.45 3.80
C PRO A 42 14.22 -3.66 4.53
N ALA A 43 14.15 -3.67 5.86
CA ALA A 43 14.45 -4.85 6.64
C ALA A 43 13.48 -5.96 6.19
N ASP A 44 13.98 -6.92 5.41
CA ASP A 44 13.33 -8.14 4.93
C ASP A 44 11.95 -8.00 4.22
N PRO A 45 11.63 -8.84 3.23
CA PRO A 45 10.27 -8.93 2.68
C PRO A 45 9.24 -9.56 3.64
N ALA A 46 9.50 -9.61 4.95
CA ALA A 46 8.65 -10.32 5.92
C ALA A 46 8.30 -9.52 7.19
N ALA A 47 8.72 -8.25 7.33
CA ALA A 47 8.13 -7.39 8.34
C ALA A 47 6.78 -6.88 7.82
N THR A 48 5.79 -7.77 7.82
CA THR A 48 4.40 -7.34 7.78
C THR A 48 4.23 -6.49 9.04
N HIS A 49 4.34 -5.17 8.94
CA HIS A 49 3.82 -4.30 9.97
C HIS A 49 2.35 -4.69 10.10
N THR A 50 2.06 -5.51 11.10
CA THR A 50 0.71 -5.85 11.53
C THR A 50 0.20 -4.58 12.19
N VAL A 51 -0.15 -3.60 11.36
CA VAL A 51 -0.92 -2.45 11.82
C VAL A 51 -2.22 -3.08 12.31
N SER A 52 -2.33 -3.21 13.64
CA SER A 52 -3.55 -3.66 14.29
C SER A 52 -4.63 -2.69 13.85
N THR A 53 -5.42 -3.10 12.86
CA THR A 53 -6.46 -2.25 12.30
C THR A 53 -7.58 -2.28 13.31
N PRO A 54 -7.98 -1.13 13.89
CA PRO A 54 -9.00 -1.13 14.92
C PRO A 54 -10.30 -1.71 14.38
N SER A 55 -11.13 -2.25 15.27
CA SER A 55 -12.45 -2.75 14.87
C SER A 55 -13.31 -1.61 14.31
N PHE A 56 -14.02 -1.88 13.23
CA PHE A 56 -14.97 -0.96 12.61
C PHE A 56 -16.39 -1.54 12.70
N SER A 57 -17.39 -0.66 12.82
CA SER A 57 -18.77 -1.12 12.94
C SER A 57 -19.21 -1.92 11.71
N PRO A 58 -19.90 -3.06 11.89
CA PRO A 58 -20.46 -3.85 10.79
C PRO A 58 -21.56 -3.09 10.05
N PHE A 59 -21.79 -3.42 8.78
CA PHE A 59 -22.93 -2.92 8.04
C PHE A 59 -24.24 -3.52 8.57
N ASP A 60 -25.24 -2.66 8.78
CA ASP A 60 -26.61 -3.04 9.13
C ASP A 60 -27.62 -2.32 8.24
N SER A 61 -28.23 -3.07 7.32
CA SER A 61 -29.21 -2.56 6.37
C SER A 61 -30.52 -2.09 7.02
N THR A 62 -30.73 -2.36 8.32
CA THR A 62 -31.91 -1.86 9.06
C THR A 62 -31.65 -0.48 9.69
N SER A 63 -30.39 -0.08 9.79
CA SER A 63 -29.96 1.13 10.49
C SER A 63 -29.32 2.17 9.57
N GLU A 64 -28.66 1.77 8.48
CA GLU A 64 -28.00 2.69 7.55
C GLU A 64 -28.08 2.22 6.09
N LEU A 65 -27.99 3.18 5.15
CA LEU A 65 -27.91 2.90 3.72
C LEU A 65 -26.50 2.40 3.35
N TRP A 66 -26.41 1.55 2.32
CA TRP A 66 -25.14 1.00 1.87
C TRP A 66 -24.14 2.10 1.46
N ASP A 67 -24.58 3.11 0.72
CA ASP A 67 -23.72 4.22 0.29
C ASP A 67 -23.14 5.00 1.48
N ASP A 68 -23.95 5.25 2.52
CA ASP A 68 -23.51 5.94 3.74
C ASP A 68 -22.48 5.09 4.51
N TYR A 69 -22.74 3.78 4.62
CA TYR A 69 -21.81 2.83 5.23
C TYR A 69 -20.47 2.80 4.49
N TYR A 70 -20.50 2.73 3.16
CA TYR A 70 -19.30 2.65 2.35
C TYR A 70 -18.43 3.92 2.50
N VAL A 71 -19.04 5.10 2.54
CA VAL A 71 -18.31 6.36 2.81
C VAL A 71 -17.67 6.37 4.20
N ARG A 72 -18.37 5.88 5.23
CA ARG A 72 -17.79 5.71 6.59
C ARG A 72 -16.60 4.76 6.57
N PHE A 73 -16.72 3.63 5.86
CA PHE A 73 -15.63 2.66 5.71
C PHE A 73 -14.43 3.26 4.96
N CYS A 74 -14.64 4.03 3.89
CA CYS A 74 -13.57 4.72 3.18
C CYS A 74 -12.85 5.74 4.08
N THR A 75 -13.60 6.46 4.92
CA THR A 75 -13.05 7.40 5.90
C THR A 75 -12.20 6.68 6.93
N PHE A 76 -12.70 5.55 7.47
CA PHE A 76 -11.96 4.67 8.37
C PHE A 76 -10.66 4.16 7.72
N ALA A 77 -10.74 3.61 6.52
CA ALA A 77 -9.59 3.09 5.79
C ALA A 77 -8.54 4.17 5.53
N GLY A 78 -8.97 5.39 5.21
CA GLY A 78 -8.08 6.56 5.07
C GLY A 78 -7.42 6.96 6.38
N ALA A 79 -8.19 7.10 7.46
CA ALA A 79 -7.70 7.50 8.77
C ALA A 79 -6.67 6.50 9.35
N HIS A 80 -6.85 5.21 9.06
CA HIS A 80 -5.94 4.16 9.52
C HIS A 80 -4.90 3.73 8.48
N SER A 81 -4.73 4.50 7.39
CA SER A 81 -3.74 4.23 6.34
C SER A 81 -3.81 2.80 5.79
N VAL A 82 -5.03 2.25 5.66
CA VAL A 82 -5.24 0.90 5.14
C VAL A 82 -4.86 0.86 3.66
N PRO A 83 -3.85 0.06 3.27
CA PRO A 83 -3.42 -0.05 1.88
C PRO A 83 -4.55 -0.58 0.99
N ALA A 84 -4.64 -0.09 -0.25
CA ALA A 84 -5.71 -0.45 -1.18
C ALA A 84 -5.87 -1.97 -1.35
N TYR A 85 -4.75 -2.71 -1.46
CA TYR A 85 -4.72 -4.16 -1.61
C TYR A 85 -5.24 -4.94 -0.38
N ARG A 86 -5.40 -4.28 0.78
CA ARG A 86 -5.93 -4.88 2.02
C ARG A 86 -7.37 -4.50 2.31
N ARG A 87 -7.94 -3.51 1.60
CA ARG A 87 -9.25 -2.95 1.94
C ARG A 87 -10.36 -3.97 1.89
N ALA A 88 -10.34 -4.87 0.88
CA ALA A 88 -11.32 -5.93 0.76
C ALA A 88 -11.29 -6.88 1.98
N GLN A 89 -10.10 -7.33 2.39
CA GLN A 89 -9.96 -8.23 3.53
C GLN A 89 -10.36 -7.53 4.84
N VAL A 90 -9.94 -6.28 5.05
CA VAL A 90 -10.33 -5.47 6.21
C VAL A 90 -11.84 -5.26 6.25
N PHE A 91 -12.47 -4.98 5.11
CA PHE A 91 -13.92 -4.88 5.01
C PHE A 91 -14.59 -6.18 5.46
N LEU A 92 -14.17 -7.32 4.88
CA LEU A 92 -14.74 -8.64 5.15
C LEU A 92 -14.65 -9.04 6.62
N THR A 93 -13.54 -8.73 7.29
CA THR A 93 -13.36 -9.03 8.73
C THR A 93 -14.25 -8.21 9.64
N ASN A 94 -14.75 -7.06 9.18
CA ASN A 94 -15.65 -6.20 9.96
C ASN A 94 -17.14 -6.48 9.66
N GLN A 95 -17.46 -7.40 8.74
CA GLN A 95 -18.86 -7.68 8.37
C GLN A 95 -19.53 -8.70 9.30
N PRO A 96 -20.86 -8.60 9.48
CA PRO A 96 -21.61 -9.63 10.17
C PRO A 96 -21.65 -10.91 9.33
N ALA A 97 -21.88 -12.05 9.98
CA ALA A 97 -21.88 -13.36 9.32
C ALA A 97 -22.90 -13.46 8.17
N THR A 98 -24.02 -12.72 8.25
CA THR A 98 -25.05 -12.65 7.21
C THR A 98 -24.51 -12.01 5.92
N THR A 99 -23.94 -10.81 6.03
CA THR A 99 -23.33 -10.08 4.90
C THR A 99 -22.13 -10.82 4.33
N TYR A 100 -21.30 -11.41 5.19
CA TYR A 100 -20.16 -12.24 4.73
C TYR A 100 -20.65 -13.44 3.91
N LYS A 101 -21.65 -14.20 4.40
CA LYS A 101 -22.23 -15.34 3.67
C LYS A 101 -22.90 -14.91 2.36
N LEU A 102 -23.57 -13.75 2.34
CA LEU A 102 -24.13 -13.18 1.11
C LEU A 102 -23.03 -12.99 0.06
N LEU A 103 -21.92 -12.33 0.42
CA LEU A 103 -20.79 -12.11 -0.48
C LEU A 103 -20.12 -13.42 -0.92
N VAL A 104 -20.05 -14.44 -0.05
CA VAL A 104 -19.56 -15.77 -0.44
C VAL A 104 -20.42 -16.37 -1.55
N ASN A 105 -21.75 -16.24 -1.45
CA ASN A 105 -22.67 -16.78 -2.44
C ASN A 105 -22.58 -15.99 -3.76
N LEU A 106 -22.54 -14.66 -3.69
CA LEU A 106 -22.41 -13.81 -4.88
C LEU A 106 -21.09 -14.06 -5.61
N ALA A 107 -19.97 -14.23 -4.89
CA ALA A 107 -18.67 -14.55 -5.48
C ALA A 107 -18.67 -15.88 -6.26
N LYS A 108 -19.43 -16.87 -5.77
CA LYS A 108 -19.60 -18.17 -6.44
C LYS A 108 -20.54 -18.10 -7.65
N GLN A 109 -21.49 -17.16 -7.63
CA GLN A 109 -22.47 -16.95 -8.70
C GLN A 109 -21.96 -16.03 -9.80
N ALA A 110 -20.86 -15.30 -9.55
CA ALA A 110 -20.22 -14.47 -10.56
C ALA A 110 -19.73 -15.32 -11.75
N GLU A 111 -19.64 -14.68 -12.92
CA GLU A 111 -19.24 -15.31 -14.19
C GLU A 111 -17.92 -16.09 -14.07
N THR A 112 -16.98 -15.52 -13.32
CA THR A 112 -15.83 -16.22 -12.78
C THR A 112 -16.10 -16.58 -11.32
N SER A 113 -16.43 -17.84 -11.03
CA SER A 113 -16.56 -18.32 -9.65
C SER A 113 -15.27 -18.05 -8.88
N LYS A 114 -15.32 -17.15 -7.90
CA LYS A 114 -14.15 -16.69 -7.12
C LYS A 114 -14.25 -17.11 -5.66
N ASN A 115 -13.09 -17.24 -5.01
CA ASN A 115 -13.03 -17.26 -3.55
C ASN A 115 -13.34 -15.85 -3.02
N ILE A 116 -14.02 -15.75 -1.88
CA ILE A 116 -14.32 -14.45 -1.26
C ILE A 116 -13.06 -13.64 -0.92
N ASN A 117 -11.95 -14.30 -0.61
CA ASN A 117 -10.69 -13.62 -0.28
C ASN A 117 -9.98 -13.03 -1.51
N ASP A 118 -10.41 -13.42 -2.71
CA ASP A 118 -9.88 -12.93 -3.99
C ASP A 118 -10.72 -11.78 -4.56
N LEU A 119 -11.81 -11.39 -3.89
CA LEU A 119 -12.62 -10.26 -4.30
C LEU A 119 -11.87 -8.96 -4.13
N THR A 120 -11.94 -8.13 -5.17
CA THR A 120 -11.52 -6.74 -5.10
C THR A 120 -12.55 -5.89 -4.35
N MET A 121 -12.13 -4.74 -3.83
CA MET A 121 -13.07 -3.82 -3.18
C MET A 121 -14.16 -3.34 -4.14
N ASP A 122 -13.82 -3.14 -5.41
CA ASP A 122 -14.77 -2.68 -6.43
C ASP A 122 -15.88 -3.72 -6.70
N GLU A 123 -15.51 -5.00 -6.75
CA GLU A 123 -16.50 -6.09 -6.87
C GLU A 123 -17.43 -6.16 -5.67
N ILE A 124 -16.88 -6.01 -4.45
CA ILE A 124 -17.69 -5.97 -3.23
C ILE A 124 -18.67 -4.79 -3.29
N VAL A 125 -18.21 -3.60 -3.68
CA VAL A 125 -19.08 -2.43 -3.80
C VAL A 125 -20.19 -2.66 -4.81
N HIS A 126 -19.87 -3.26 -5.95
CA HIS A 126 -20.85 -3.58 -6.97
C HIS A 126 -21.91 -4.57 -6.46
N PHE A 127 -21.48 -5.66 -5.82
CA PHE A 127 -22.39 -6.65 -5.24
C PHE A 127 -23.30 -6.05 -4.17
N MET A 128 -22.74 -5.23 -3.27
CA MET A 128 -23.51 -4.61 -2.20
C MET A 128 -24.52 -3.59 -2.74
N LYS A 129 -24.14 -2.78 -3.75
CA LYS A 129 -25.08 -1.87 -4.43
C LYS A 129 -26.23 -2.63 -5.07
N ASP A 130 -25.98 -3.67 -5.87
CA ASP A 130 -27.08 -4.40 -6.53
C ASP A 130 -28.05 -5.06 -5.52
N HIS A 131 -27.55 -5.43 -4.34
CA HIS A 131 -28.33 -6.15 -3.33
C HIS A 131 -29.07 -5.25 -2.33
N PHE A 132 -28.51 -4.07 -2.00
CA PHE A 132 -29.04 -3.17 -0.98
C PHE A 132 -29.58 -1.85 -1.53
N ASP A 133 -29.25 -1.46 -2.77
CA ASP A 133 -29.85 -0.27 -3.37
C ASP A 133 -31.29 -0.58 -3.83
N PRO A 134 -32.25 0.34 -3.60
CA PRO A 134 -33.62 0.17 -4.05
C PRO A 134 -33.69 0.01 -5.58
N LYS A 135 -34.14 -1.16 -6.06
CA LYS A 135 -34.40 -1.37 -7.49
C LYS A 135 -35.63 -0.54 -7.91
N ARG A 136 -35.43 0.43 -8.81
CA ARG A 136 -36.52 1.22 -9.39
C ARG A 136 -37.30 0.36 -10.38
N PHE A 137 -38.43 -0.19 -9.95
CA PHE A 137 -39.38 -0.84 -10.85
C PHE A 137 -40.27 0.22 -11.50
N ILE A 138 -40.12 0.44 -12.81
CA ILE A 138 -41.07 1.24 -13.59
C ILE A 138 -42.21 0.30 -13.99
N VAL A 139 -43.32 0.34 -13.26
CA VAL A 139 -44.54 -0.35 -13.67
C VAL A 139 -45.19 0.49 -14.77
N ARG A 140 -45.16 -0.02 -16.01
CA ARG A 140 -45.91 0.59 -17.12
C ARG A 140 -47.35 0.12 -17.02
N GLU A 141 -48.26 1.00 -16.61
CA GLU A 141 -49.70 0.73 -16.70
C GLU A 141 -50.08 0.39 -18.14
N ARG A 142 -50.78 -0.74 -18.31
CA ARG A 142 -51.44 -1.08 -19.56
C ARG A 142 -52.87 -0.58 -19.44
N PHE A 143 -53.16 0.52 -20.13
CA PHE A 143 -54.53 0.98 -20.40
C PHE A 143 -55.11 0.22 -21.59
#